data_AF-F3GN51-F1
#
_entry.id   AF-F3GN51-F1
#
_cell.length_a   1.000
_cell.length_b   1.000
_cell.length_c   1.000
_cell.angle_alpha   90.00
_cell.angle_beta   90.00
_cell.angle_gamma   90.00
#
_symmetry.space_group_name_H-M   'P 1'
#
loop_
_entity.id
_entity.type
_entity.pdbx_description
1 polymer ?
#
loop_
_entity_poly.entity_id
_entity_poly.type
_entity_poly.pdbx_seq_one_letter_code
_entity_poly.pdbx_strand_id
1 'polypeptide(L)' 'MIVVTGATGQLGRLVIEQLLSRVPASQIIAAVRSPEKAADL' A
#
# COMPACT_ATOMS: atom_id res chain seq x y z
N MET A 1 12.37 -4.34 -0.12
CA MET A 1 11.56 -3.39 0.68
C MET A 1 11.08 -2.30 -0.24
N ILE A 2 9.77 -2.17 -0.43
CA ILE A 2 9.11 -1.24 -1.34
C ILE A 2 8.21 -0.32 -0.51
N VAL A 3 8.33 0.99 -0.70
CA VAL A 3 7.49 1.98 -0.01
C VAL A 3 6.54 2.60 -1.02
N VAL A 4 5.24 2.51 -0.76
CA VAL A 4 4.19 3.14 -1.56
C VAL A 4 3.67 4.36 -0.81
N THR A 5 3.97 5.55 -1.30
CA THR A 5 3.41 6.79 -0.76
C THR A 5 2.05 7.08 -1.38
N GLY A 6 1.18 7.79 -0.64
CA GLY A 6 -0.19 8.03 -1.11
C GLY A 6 -0.99 6.73 -1.27
N ALA A 7 -0.68 5.72 -0.45
CA ALA A 7 -1.24 4.37 -0.54
C ALA A 7 -2.77 4.32 -0.46
N THR A 8 -3.41 5.30 0.20
CA THR A 8 -4.88 5.43 0.26
C THR A 8 -5.50 6.09 -0.98
N GLY A 9 -4.69 6.53 -1.95
CA GLY A 9 -5.17 7.07 -3.21
C GLY A 9 -5.62 5.97 -4.18
N GLN A 10 -6.34 6.35 -5.24
CA GLN A 10 -6.86 5.39 -6.23
C GLN A 10 -5.74 4.54 -6.84
N LEU A 11 -4.68 5.19 -7.31
CA LEU A 11 -3.51 4.50 -7.87
C LEU A 11 -2.75 3.70 -6.81
N GLY A 12 -2.56 4.27 -5.60
CA GLY A 12 -1.82 3.62 -4.52
C GLY A 12 -2.41 2.26 -4.14
N ARG A 13 -3.74 2.18 -4.03
CA ARG A 13 -4.45 0.92 -3.77
C ARG A 13 -4.18 -0.12 -4.86
N LEU A 14 -4.33 0.26 -6.14
CA LEU A 14 -4.10 -0.64 -7.27
C LEU A 14 -2.64 -1.14 -7.32
N VAL A 15 -1.69 -0.27 -7.01
CA VAL A 15 -0.27 -0.64 -6.94
C VAL A 15 -0.02 -1.66 -5.84
N ILE A 16 -0.58 -1.44 -4.64
CA ILE A 16 -0.43 -2.38 -3.51
C ILE A 16 -1.04 -3.73 -3.86
N GLU A 17 -2.26 -3.75 -4.41
CA GLU A 17 -2.94 -4.97 -4.84
C GLU A 17 -2.08 -5.78 -5.84
N GLN A 18 -1.52 -5.10 -6.84
CA GLN A 18 -0.64 -5.75 -7.81
C GLN A 18 0.69 -6.22 -7.19
N LEU A 19 1.26 -5.47 -6.24
CA LEU A 19 2.48 -5.87 -5.54
C LEU A 19 2.25 -7.10 -4.66
N LEU A 20 1.11 -7.21 -3.99
CA LEU A 20 0.76 -8.38 -3.17
C LEU A 20 0.71 -9.69 -3.97
N SER A 21 0.42 -9.62 -5.26
CA SER A 21 0.48 -10.79 -6.16
C SER A 21 1.90 -11.23 -6.55
N ARG A 22 2.92 -10.39 -6.27
CA ARG A 22 4.30 -10.59 -6.75
C ARG A 22 5.30 -10.76 -5.63
N VAL A 23 5.06 -10.13 -4.49
CA VAL A 23 5.96 -10.14 -3.33
C VAL A 23 5.18 -10.38 -2.03
N PRO A 24 5.82 -10.96 -1.01
CA PRO A 24 5.23 -11.05 0.32
C PRO A 24 4.85 -9.66 0.87
N ALA A 25 3.71 -9.58 1.56
CA ALA A 25 3.21 -8.35 2.17
C ALA A 25 4.24 -7.68 3.12
N SER A 26 5.06 -8.48 3.80
CA SER A 26 6.14 -7.99 4.68
C SER A 26 7.21 -7.17 3.94
N GLN A 27 7.24 -7.20 2.61
CA GLN A 27 8.15 -6.39 1.81
C GLN A 27 7.56 -5.04 1.37
N ILE A 28 6.29 -4.77 1.66
CA ILE A 28 5.56 -3.57 1.23
C ILE A 28 5.28 -2.70 2.46
N ILE A 29 5.56 -1.40 2.35
CA ILE A 29 5.23 -0.40 3.35
C ILE A 29 4.28 0.63 2.72
N ALA A 30 3.06 0.71 3.22
CA ALA A 30 2.08 1.73 2.84
C ALA A 30 2.31 3.01 3.66
N ALA A 31 2.89 4.04 3.04
CA ALA A 31 3.10 5.33 3.69
C ALA A 31 1.88 6.24 3.47
N VAL A 32 1.20 6.57 4.58
CA VAL A 32 -0.06 7.31 4.61
C VAL A 32 -0.01 8.47 5.59
N ARG A 33 -0.80 9.51 5.34
CA ARG A 33 -0.91 10.67 6.26
C ARG A 33 -1.84 10.40 7.44
N SER A 34 -2.85 9.56 7.22
CA SER A 34 -3.94 9.23 8.13
C SER A 34 -4.08 7.72 8.16
N PRO A 35 -3.51 7.01 9.15
CA PRO A 35 -3.60 5.56 9.25
C PRO A 35 -5.05 5.04 9.23
N GLU A 36 -5.98 5.81 9.79
CA GLU A 36 -7.42 5.50 9.80
C GLU A 36 -8.03 5.39 8.39
N LYS A 37 -7.46 6.07 7.39
CA LYS A 37 -7.91 5.99 5.98
C LYS A 37 -7.35 4.77 5.23
N ALA A 38 -6.46 4.04 5.88
CA ALA A 38 -5.82 2.83 5.37
C ALA A 38 -6.27 1.59 6.15
N ALA A 39 -7.34 1.68 6.95
CA ALA A 39 -7.84 0.56 7.76
C ALA A 39 -8.35 -0.63 6.91
N ASP A 40 -8.63 -0.39 5.64
CA ASP A 40 -9.05 -1.37 4.63
C ASP A 40 -7.87 -1.98 3.83
N LEU A 41 -6.62 -1.58 4.11
CA LEU A 41 -5.41 -2.05 3.43
C LEU A 41 -4.66 -3.13 4.22
#